data_AF-A0A535Y4Z5-F1
#
_entry.id   AF-A0A535Y4Z5-F1
#
_cell.length_a   1.000
_cell.length_b   1.000
_cell.length_c   1.000
_cell.angle_alpha   90.00
_cell.angle_beta   90.00
_cell.angle_gamma   90.00
#
_symmetry.space_group_name_H-M   'P 1'
#
loop_
_entity.id
_entity.type
_entity.pdbx_description
1 polymer ?
#
loop_
_entity_poly.entity_id
_entity_poly.type
_entity_poly.pdbx_seq_one_letter_code
_entity_poly.pdbx_strand_id
1 'polypeptide(L)'
;DPLAFTIIDREAEAARGIATFMSIVPEHGVIEIGHIWLSPQLQRTRQATEAIFVMARHAFDVLGNRRLEWKCDAANAASRRAAERFGFVFEGIFRQHRVIKGRNRDTAWFSITDADWPARRAAFEAWLAPENFDSSGLQRRSLAQLREGIQATPDR
;
A
#
# COMPACT_ATOMS: atom_id res chain seq x y z
N ASP A 1 -19.65 1.70 -6.29
CA ASP A 1 -18.71 2.43 -7.17
C ASP A 1 -17.34 2.62 -6.53
N PRO A 2 -16.26 2.69 -7.32
CA PRO A 2 -14.93 3.03 -6.82
C PRO A 2 -14.90 4.49 -6.29
N LEU A 3 -14.20 4.71 -5.19
CA LEU A 3 -13.99 6.04 -4.60
C LEU A 3 -12.55 6.50 -4.85
N ALA A 4 -12.39 7.47 -5.75
CA ALA A 4 -11.11 8.00 -6.16
C ALA A 4 -10.69 9.21 -5.31
N PHE A 5 -9.40 9.29 -4.99
CA PHE A 5 -8.79 10.39 -4.25
C PHE A 5 -7.62 10.98 -5.02
N THR A 6 -7.53 12.31 -5.01
CA THR A 6 -6.34 13.02 -5.47
C THR A 6 -5.28 13.00 -4.38
N ILE A 7 -4.05 12.62 -4.73
CA ILE A 7 -2.89 12.73 -3.84
C ILE A 7 -2.30 14.12 -4.01
N ILE A 8 -2.44 14.94 -2.97
CA ILE A 8 -1.84 16.27 -2.89
C ILE A 8 -0.50 16.16 -2.16
N ASP A 9 0.58 16.50 -2.86
CA ASP A 9 1.87 16.72 -2.24
C ASP A 9 1.83 18.07 -1.52
N ARG A 10 1.85 18.03 -0.19
CA ARG A 10 1.74 19.22 0.65
C ARG A 10 2.98 20.11 0.58
N GLU A 11 4.16 19.53 0.37
CA GLU A 11 5.40 20.30 0.28
C GLU A 11 5.45 21.09 -1.04
N ALA A 12 4.98 20.47 -2.13
CA ALA A 12 4.91 21.10 -3.44
C ALA A 12 3.58 21.85 -3.71
N GLU A 13 2.64 21.84 -2.76
CA GLU A 13 1.27 22.36 -2.89
C GLU A 13 0.58 21.96 -4.21
N ALA A 14 0.76 20.71 -4.64
CA ALA A 14 0.37 20.28 -5.98
C ALA A 14 -0.32 18.91 -5.98
N ALA A 15 -1.29 18.75 -6.89
CA ALA A 15 -1.86 17.44 -7.22
C ALA A 15 -0.82 16.61 -7.98
N ARG A 16 -0.41 15.48 -7.40
CA ARG A 16 0.71 14.66 -7.89
C ARG A 16 0.38 13.18 -8.04
N GLY A 17 -0.86 12.77 -7.81
CA GLY A 17 -1.29 11.40 -8.03
C GLY A 17 -2.77 11.17 -7.83
N ILE A 18 -3.19 9.94 -8.05
CA ILE A 18 -4.52 9.42 -7.77
C ILE A 18 -4.39 8.00 -7.20
N ALA A 19 -5.24 7.68 -6.24
CA ALA A 19 -5.42 6.32 -5.73
C ALA A 19 -6.90 6.13 -5.37
N THR A 20 -7.36 4.89 -5.44
CA THR A 20 -8.79 4.59 -5.40
C THR A 20 -9.07 3.47 -4.42
N PHE A 21 -10.10 3.63 -3.60
CA PHE A 21 -10.74 2.49 -2.96
C PHE A 21 -11.73 1.83 -3.92
N MET A 22 -11.57 0.55 -4.15
CA MET A 22 -12.40 -0.22 -5.09
C MET A 22 -12.68 -1.62 -4.58
N SER A 23 -13.48 -2.38 -5.32
CA SER A 23 -13.92 -3.73 -4.93
C SER A 23 -14.44 -3.78 -3.47
N ILE A 24 -15.19 -2.74 -3.09
CA ILE A 24 -15.69 -2.54 -1.73
C ILE A 24 -16.82 -3.52 -1.47
N VAL A 25 -16.67 -4.38 -0.46
CA VAL A 25 -17.69 -5.32 0.00
C VAL A 25 -17.92 -5.11 1.49
N PRO A 26 -18.82 -4.16 1.88
CA PRO A 26 -19.00 -3.77 3.28
C PRO A 26 -19.44 -4.92 4.17
N GLU A 27 -20.32 -5.79 3.65
CA GLU A 27 -20.82 -6.98 4.36
C GLU A 27 -19.69 -7.91 4.82
N HIS A 28 -18.57 -7.95 4.08
CA HIS A 28 -17.43 -8.80 4.40
C HIS A 28 -16.26 -8.01 5.01
N GLY A 29 -16.39 -6.69 5.13
CA GLY A 29 -15.30 -5.82 5.56
C GLY A 29 -14.10 -5.88 4.62
N VAL A 30 -14.30 -6.03 3.31
CA VAL A 30 -13.22 -6.11 2.31
C VAL A 30 -13.16 -4.86 1.45
N ILE A 31 -11.95 -4.35 1.20
CA ILE A 31 -11.71 -3.19 0.34
C ILE A 31 -10.36 -3.30 -0.36
N GLU A 32 -10.24 -2.80 -1.59
CA GLU A 32 -8.99 -2.80 -2.37
C GLU A 32 -8.44 -1.37 -2.49
N ILE A 33 -7.13 -1.18 -2.34
CA ILE A 33 -6.44 0.00 -2.88
C ILE A 33 -5.95 -0.34 -4.28
N GLY A 34 -6.49 0.36 -5.27
CA GLY A 34 -6.21 0.10 -6.67
C GLY A 34 -6.22 1.37 -7.51
N HIS A 35 -6.08 1.20 -8.83
CA HIS A 35 -6.03 2.29 -9.81
C HIS A 35 -5.07 3.43 -9.40
N ILE A 36 -3.90 3.03 -8.88
CA ILE A 36 -2.88 3.98 -8.41
C ILE A 36 -2.11 4.53 -9.61
N TRP A 37 -2.03 5.85 -9.70
CA TRP A 37 -1.10 6.54 -10.57
C TRP A 37 -0.39 7.63 -9.77
N LEU A 38 0.94 7.63 -9.81
CA LEU A 38 1.79 8.62 -9.17
C LEU A 38 2.59 9.34 -10.26
N SER A 39 2.60 10.67 -10.22
CA SER A 39 3.46 11.47 -11.09
C SER A 39 4.94 11.15 -10.86
N PRO A 40 5.82 11.33 -11.86
CA PRO A 40 7.25 11.05 -11.71
C PRO A 40 7.90 11.76 -10.51
N GLN A 41 7.45 12.97 -10.17
CA GLN A 41 7.96 13.76 -9.05
C GLN A 41 7.57 13.18 -7.68
N LEU A 42 6.47 12.42 -7.61
CA LEU A 42 6.00 11.80 -6.37
C LEU A 42 6.52 10.36 -6.23
N GLN A 43 6.93 9.71 -7.31
CA GLN A 43 7.41 8.33 -7.26
C GLN A 43 8.66 8.21 -6.39
N ARG A 44 8.68 7.17 -5.55
CA ARG A 44 9.81 6.84 -4.64
C ARG A 44 10.12 7.92 -3.59
N THR A 45 9.16 8.80 -3.28
CA THR A 45 9.29 9.76 -2.18
C THR A 45 8.65 9.25 -0.88
N ARG A 46 8.91 9.95 0.23
CA ARG A 46 8.25 9.71 1.52
C ARG A 46 6.74 9.90 1.41
N GLN A 47 6.31 10.97 0.74
CA GLN A 47 4.92 11.35 0.51
C GLN A 47 4.14 10.26 -0.25
N ALA A 48 4.75 9.59 -1.23
CA ALA A 48 4.10 8.45 -1.91
C ALA A 48 3.83 7.28 -0.97
N THR A 49 4.76 6.98 -0.05
CA THR A 49 4.55 5.93 0.95
C THR A 49 3.48 6.35 1.97
N GLU A 50 3.50 7.62 2.38
CA GLU A 50 2.50 8.18 3.28
C GLU A 50 1.08 8.12 2.69
N ALA A 51 0.91 8.41 1.40
CA ALA A 51 -0.39 8.33 0.74
C ALA A 51 -1.03 6.93 0.86
N ILE A 52 -0.23 5.87 0.65
CA ILE A 52 -0.71 4.48 0.82
C ILE A 52 -0.99 4.18 2.30
N PHE A 53 -0.14 4.65 3.21
CA PHE A 53 -0.34 4.47 4.65
C PHE A 53 -1.64 5.11 5.13
N VAL A 54 -1.93 6.35 4.73
CA VAL A 54 -3.15 7.06 5.13
C VAL A 54 -4.40 6.33 4.65
N MET A 55 -4.38 5.80 3.43
CA MET A 55 -5.48 4.97 2.92
C MET A 55 -5.61 3.67 3.70
N ALA A 56 -4.52 2.94 3.92
CA ALA A 56 -4.55 1.69 4.71
C ALA A 56 -5.07 1.95 6.14
N ARG A 57 -4.57 3.01 6.79
CA ARG A 57 -5.01 3.44 8.12
C ARG A 57 -6.50 3.77 8.14
N HIS A 58 -7.02 4.46 7.13
CA HIS A 58 -8.44 4.74 7.06
C HIS A 58 -9.28 3.47 6.91
N ALA A 59 -8.85 2.53 6.05
CA ALA A 59 -9.55 1.26 5.86
C ALA A 59 -9.66 0.46 7.18
N PHE A 60 -8.58 0.36 7.95
CA PHE A 60 -8.60 -0.40 9.19
C PHE A 60 -9.13 0.40 10.39
N ASP A 61 -8.55 1.56 10.70
CA ASP A 61 -8.81 2.28 11.95
C ASP A 61 -10.14 3.03 11.94
N VAL A 62 -10.67 3.40 10.75
CA VAL A 62 -11.90 4.19 10.63
C VAL A 62 -13.06 3.37 10.09
N LEU A 63 -12.82 2.62 9.01
CA LEU A 63 -13.88 1.81 8.38
C LEU A 63 -14.06 0.42 9.01
N GLY A 64 -13.10 -0.04 9.81
CA GLY A 64 -13.16 -1.35 10.46
C GLY A 64 -13.06 -2.52 9.49
N ASN A 65 -12.47 -2.32 8.31
CA ASN A 65 -12.26 -3.39 7.34
C ASN A 65 -11.38 -4.49 7.94
N ARG A 66 -11.72 -5.74 7.64
CA ARG A 66 -10.97 -6.93 8.06
C ARG A 66 -9.90 -7.35 7.07
N ARG A 67 -10.00 -6.84 5.84
CA ARG A 67 -9.12 -7.20 4.73
C ARG A 67 -8.94 -6.02 3.77
N LEU A 68 -7.68 -5.69 3.54
CA LEU A 68 -7.25 -4.72 2.54
C LEU A 68 -6.53 -5.45 1.41
N GLU A 69 -6.99 -5.26 0.17
CA GLU A 69 -6.46 -5.97 -1.00
C GLU A 69 -5.56 -5.08 -1.86
N TRP A 70 -4.56 -5.72 -2.49
CA TRP A 70 -3.77 -5.16 -3.57
C TRP A 70 -3.73 -6.16 -4.73
N LYS A 71 -4.05 -5.70 -5.94
CA LYS A 71 -4.02 -6.54 -7.15
C LYS A 71 -3.24 -5.87 -8.24
N CYS A 72 -2.39 -6.64 -8.91
CA CYS A 72 -1.67 -6.16 -10.08
C CYS A 72 -1.54 -7.22 -11.15
N ASP A 73 -1.15 -6.80 -12.35
CA ASP A 73 -0.68 -7.74 -13.37
C ASP A 73 0.50 -8.54 -12.79
N ALA A 74 0.48 -9.86 -12.91
CA ALA A 74 1.54 -10.73 -12.41
C ALA A 74 2.91 -10.42 -13.05
N ALA A 75 2.92 -9.85 -14.26
CA ALA A 75 4.11 -9.37 -14.96
C ALA A 75 4.57 -7.98 -14.49
N ASN A 76 3.77 -7.24 -13.73
CA ASN A 76 4.16 -5.93 -13.20
C ASN A 76 5.00 -6.08 -11.92
N ALA A 77 6.29 -6.37 -12.12
CA ALA A 77 7.24 -6.57 -11.03
C ALA A 77 7.38 -5.35 -10.09
N ALA A 78 7.21 -4.13 -10.61
CA ALA A 78 7.27 -2.91 -9.80
C ALA A 78 6.10 -2.83 -8.81
N SER A 79 4.88 -3.13 -9.26
CA SER A 79 3.69 -3.14 -8.40
C SER A 79 3.73 -4.28 -7.38
N ARG A 80 4.21 -5.46 -7.77
CA ARG A 80 4.42 -6.60 -6.84
C ARG A 80 5.39 -6.25 -5.72
N ARG A 81 6.56 -5.70 -6.06
CA ARG A 81 7.55 -5.25 -5.07
C ARG A 81 6.99 -4.15 -4.16
N ALA A 82 6.12 -3.27 -4.68
CA ALA A 82 5.48 -2.25 -3.86
C ALA A 82 4.52 -2.89 -2.84
N ALA A 83 3.66 -3.82 -3.26
CA ALA A 83 2.75 -4.55 -2.37
C ALA A 83 3.53 -5.28 -1.26
N GLU A 84 4.57 -6.03 -1.63
CA GLU A 84 5.44 -6.74 -0.69
C GLU A 84 6.15 -5.76 0.26
N ARG A 85 6.67 -4.63 -0.23
CA ARG A 85 7.29 -3.58 0.61
C ARG A 85 6.31 -2.99 1.62
N PHE A 86 5.09 -2.71 1.20
CA PHE A 86 4.02 -2.16 2.06
C PHE A 86 3.47 -3.17 3.06
N GLY A 87 3.86 -4.45 2.94
CA GLY A 87 3.48 -5.49 3.88
C GLY A 87 2.24 -6.27 3.54
N PHE A 88 1.78 -6.18 2.29
CA PHE A 88 0.79 -7.11 1.78
C PHE A 88 1.43 -8.50 1.60
N VAL A 89 0.70 -9.53 2.02
CA VAL A 89 1.05 -10.95 1.90
C VAL A 89 0.53 -11.48 0.57
N PHE A 90 1.36 -12.18 -0.20
CA PHE A 90 0.97 -12.79 -1.46
C PHE A 90 0.08 -14.02 -1.23
N GLU A 91 -1.02 -14.11 -1.98
CA GLU A 91 -2.02 -15.19 -1.82
C GLU A 91 -2.19 -16.07 -3.05
N GLY A 92 -1.81 -15.58 -4.24
CA GLY A 92 -1.88 -16.39 -5.45
C GLY A 92 -1.94 -15.60 -6.74
N ILE A 93 -1.96 -16.33 -7.85
CA ILE A 93 -2.14 -15.79 -9.19
C ILE A 93 -3.37 -16.42 -9.82
N PHE A 94 -4.31 -15.57 -10.23
CA PHE A 94 -5.42 -15.97 -11.08
C PHE A 94 -4.93 -15.91 -12.53
N ARG A 95 -4.74 -17.09 -13.13
CA ARG A 95 -4.35 -17.25 -14.54
C ARG A 95 -5.49 -16.83 -15.45
N GLN A 96 -5.19 -16.12 -16.53
CA GLN A 96 -6.15 -15.62 -17.50
C GLN A 96 -7.30 -14.81 -16.88
N HIS A 97 -7.03 -14.07 -15.81
CA HIS A 97 -8.07 -13.33 -15.09
C HIS A 97 -8.73 -12.25 -15.95
N ARG A 98 -7.96 -11.54 -16.78
CA ARG A 98 -8.50 -10.48 -17.66
C ARG A 98 -7.76 -10.39 -18.99
N VAL A 99 -8.43 -9.81 -19.98
CA VAL A 99 -7.79 -9.27 -21.19
C VAL A 99 -7.75 -7.75 -21.08
N ILE A 100 -6.55 -7.16 -21.07
CA ILE A 100 -6.36 -5.71 -20.96
C ILE A 100 -5.57 -5.23 -22.17
N LYS A 101 -6.14 -4.27 -22.91
CA LYS A 101 -5.52 -3.70 -24.13
C LYS A 101 -5.07 -4.79 -25.12
N GLY A 102 -5.93 -5.80 -25.33
CA GLY A 102 -5.67 -6.90 -26.26
C GLY A 102 -4.65 -7.95 -25.80
N ARG A 103 -4.14 -7.90 -24.56
CA ARG A 103 -3.22 -8.90 -24.01
C ARG A 103 -3.81 -9.64 -22.82
N ASN A 104 -3.43 -10.90 -22.66
CA ASN A 104 -3.70 -11.66 -21.44
C ASN A 104 -3.09 -10.95 -20.21
N ARG A 105 -3.83 -10.96 -19.10
CA ARG A 105 -3.39 -10.53 -17.78
C ARG A 105 -3.72 -11.61 -16.76
N ASP A 106 -2.66 -12.25 -16.28
CA ASP A 106 -2.69 -12.98 -15.02
C ASP A 106 -2.66 -11.95 -13.87
N THR A 107 -3.43 -12.17 -12.80
CA THR A 107 -3.50 -11.23 -11.68
C THR A 107 -2.89 -11.83 -10.45
N ALA A 108 -1.86 -11.16 -9.91
CA ALA A 108 -1.30 -11.46 -8.61
C ALA A 108 -2.13 -10.76 -7.52
N TRP A 109 -2.49 -11.50 -6.49
CA TRP A 109 -3.31 -11.07 -5.36
C TRP A 109 -2.48 -11.01 -4.09
N PHE A 110 -2.66 -9.92 -3.35
CA PHE A 110 -2.04 -9.72 -2.05
C PHE A 110 -3.05 -9.11 -1.07
N SER A 111 -2.81 -9.31 0.24
CA SER A 111 -3.68 -8.77 1.28
C SER A 111 -2.93 -8.31 2.55
N ILE A 112 -3.56 -7.42 3.30
CA ILE A 112 -3.28 -7.18 4.73
C ILE A 112 -4.58 -7.50 5.47
N THR A 113 -4.49 -8.23 6.57
CA THR A 113 -5.65 -8.50 7.45
C THR A 113 -5.70 -7.53 8.64
N ASP A 114 -6.85 -7.47 9.31
CA ASP A 114 -6.98 -6.80 10.60
C ASP A 114 -5.94 -7.28 11.63
N ALA A 115 -5.62 -8.57 11.65
CA ALA A 115 -4.58 -9.14 12.51
C ALA A 115 -3.16 -8.68 12.14
N ASP A 116 -2.86 -8.49 10.84
CA ASP A 116 -1.57 -7.94 10.41
C ASP A 116 -1.41 -6.47 10.77
N TRP A 117 -2.52 -5.73 10.76
CA TRP A 117 -2.53 -4.28 10.69
C TRP A 117 -1.77 -3.59 11.83
N PRO A 118 -1.91 -3.95 13.13
CA PRO A 118 -1.18 -3.29 14.21
C PRO A 118 0.34 -3.26 13.98
N ALA A 119 0.92 -4.39 13.56
CA ALA A 119 2.35 -4.47 13.26
C ALA A 119 2.73 -3.66 12.01
N ARG A 120 1.87 -3.62 10.97
CA ARG A 120 2.15 -2.85 9.75
C ARG A 120 2.06 -1.36 10.03
N ARG A 121 1.05 -0.93 10.78
CA ARG A 121 0.86 0.44 11.24
C ARG A 121 2.09 0.93 11.99
N ALA A 122 2.54 0.20 13.00
CA ALA A 122 3.74 0.56 13.77
C ALA A 122 4.98 0.70 12.88
N ALA A 123 5.15 -0.18 11.88
CA ALA A 123 6.27 -0.10 10.94
C ALA A 123 6.18 1.14 10.02
N PHE A 124 4.99 1.47 9.53
CA PHE A 124 4.75 2.69 8.75
C PHE A 124 5.00 3.94 9.58
N GLU A 125 4.48 4.01 10.79
CA GLU A 125 4.69 5.14 11.70
C GLU A 125 6.18 5.33 12.01
N ALA A 126 6.89 4.26 12.34
CA ALA A 126 8.34 4.30 12.56
C ALA A 126 9.12 4.69 11.30
N TRP A 127 8.67 4.25 10.12
CA TRP A 127 9.33 4.59 8.86
C TRP A 127 9.11 6.04 8.47
N LEU A 128 7.89 6.54 8.67
CA LEU A 128 7.47 7.92 8.38
C LEU A 128 7.93 8.91 9.46
N ALA A 129 8.47 8.46 10.58
CA ALA A 129 8.98 9.34 11.64
C ALA A 129 10.15 10.19 11.10
N PRO A 130 10.23 11.51 11.38
CA PRO A 130 11.33 12.37 10.94
C PRO A 130 12.71 11.81 11.28
N GLU A 131 12.83 11.13 12.42
CA GLU A 131 14.08 10.56 12.94
C GLU A 131 14.62 9.44 12.03
N ASN A 132 13.77 8.80 11.23
CA ASN A 132 14.18 7.79 10.27
C ASN A 132 14.77 8.37 8.98
N PHE A 133 14.89 9.70 8.85
CA PHE A 133 15.52 10.36 7.70
C PHE A 133 16.72 11.20 8.16
N ASP A 134 17.77 11.23 7.36
CA ASP A 134 18.90 12.11 7.60
C ASP A 134 18.69 13.51 7.00
N SER A 135 19.66 14.41 7.18
CA SER A 135 19.60 15.78 6.66
C SER A 135 19.57 15.89 5.14
N SER A 136 19.88 14.80 4.42
CA SER A 136 19.78 14.72 2.96
C SER A 136 18.46 14.11 2.48
N GLY A 137 17.57 13.73 3.42
CA GLY A 137 16.29 13.09 3.13
C GLY A 137 16.39 11.60 2.85
N LEU A 138 17.56 10.97 3.07
CA LEU A 138 17.72 9.53 2.90
C LEU A 138 17.21 8.78 4.13
N GLN A 139 16.47 7.70 3.89
CA GLN A 139 15.98 6.83 4.97
C GLN A 139 17.16 6.12 5.67
N ARG A 140 17.14 6.08 7.00
CA ARG A 140 18.10 5.34 7.84
C ARG A 140 17.78 3.85 7.88
N ARG A 141 16.50 3.52 8.00
CA ARG A 141 15.98 2.14 7.92
C ARG A 141 14.87 2.08 6.87
N SER A 142 14.87 1.02 6.08
CA SER A 142 13.81 0.73 5.14
C SER A 142 12.54 0.25 5.83
N LEU A 143 11.39 0.42 5.18
CA LEU A 143 10.11 -0.08 5.69
C LEU A 143 10.12 -1.60 5.90
N ALA A 144 10.81 -2.35 5.03
CA ALA A 144 10.96 -3.80 5.18
C ALA A 144 11.73 -4.17 6.47
N GLN A 145 12.88 -3.52 6.72
CA GLN A 145 13.66 -3.75 7.94
C GLN A 145 12.87 -3.42 9.21
N LEU A 146 12.07 -2.36 9.19
CA LEU A 146 11.23 -1.99 10.34
C LEU A 146 10.12 -3.02 10.59
N ARG A 147 9.51 -3.55 9.53
CA ARG A 147 8.50 -4.61 9.65
C ARG A 147 9.08 -5.90 10.23
N GLU A 148 10.25 -6.31 9.76
CA GLU A 148 10.95 -7.50 10.27
C GLU A 148 11.30 -7.35 11.75
N GLY A 149 11.80 -6.18 12.16
CA GLY A 149 12.13 -5.89 13.56
C GLY A 149 10.91 -5.91 14.51
N ILE A 150 9.74 -5.51 14.04
CA ILE A 150 8.50 -5.54 14.85
C ILE A 150 7.98 -6.97 15.02
N GLN A 151 8.03 -7.80 13.96
CA GLN A 151 7.62 -9.21 14.04
C GLN A 151 8.53 -10.06 14.93
N ALA A 152 9.79 -9.65 15.12
CA ALA A 152 10.75 -10.35 15.95
C ALA A 152 10.61 -10.07 17.46
N THR A 153 9.64 -9.25 17.88
CA THR A 153 9.35 -9.01 19.30
C THR A 153 8.08 -9.78 19.68
N PRO A 154 8.17 -10.99 20.27
CA PRO A 154 6.99 -11.65 20.82
C PRO A 154 6.51 -10.85 22.03
N ASP A 155 5.19 -10.85 22.27
CA ASP A 155 4.59 -10.39 23.52
C ASP A 155 5.41 -10.91 24.72
N ARG A 156 5.82 -9.99 25.58
CA ARG A 156 6.34 -10.30 26.92
C ARG A 156 5.19 -10.39 27.90
#